data_AF-A0A935RSP8-F1
#
_entry.id   AF-A0A935RSP8-F1
#
_cell.length_a   1.000
_cell.length_b   1.000
_cell.length_c   1.000
_cell.angle_alpha   90.00
_cell.angle_beta   90.00
_cell.angle_gamma   90.00
#
_symmetry.space_group_name_H-M   'P 1'
#
loop_
_entity.id
_entity.type
_entity.pdbx_description
1 polymer ?
#
loop_
_entity_poly.entity_id
_entity_poly.type
_entity_poly.pdbx_seq_one_letter_code
_entity_poly.pdbx_strand_id
1 'polypeptide(L)'
;MGGVSHFDGEKFIPFSMPDLMVENSQHMLSDKLVLKIIEDKNGAIWMVTDGNGIFKYNKGEFTHLTNKNGLTDNNTSDILEDKQGNIWIGTFYGGLSKFDGKTFTNFTKEGMVKGIEIGSLYEDSKDNIWFSVENYGVYRYDGSNFTQFTTENGLTSNGVQSIFEDNKGQIWCGTWHGLCIFDKNKFVNAVDLEPWTN
;
A
#
# COMPACT_ATOMS: atom_id res chain seq x y z
N MET A 1 23.40 5.83 9.34
CA MET A 1 22.51 5.16 10.32
C MET A 1 21.19 5.92 10.39
N GLY A 2 20.09 5.26 10.05
CA GLY A 2 18.73 5.81 10.05
C GLY A 2 17.83 4.95 9.15
N GLY A 3 16.52 4.93 9.42
CA GLY A 3 15.50 4.28 8.60
C GLY A 3 14.83 3.07 9.23
N VAL A 4 15.61 2.05 9.62
CA VAL A 4 15.07 0.79 10.18
C VAL A 4 15.74 0.49 11.52
N SER A 5 14.96 -0.04 12.47
CA SER A 5 15.46 -0.57 13.73
C SER A 5 14.85 -1.94 14.01
N HIS A 6 15.63 -2.84 14.59
CA HIS A 6 15.19 -4.16 15.05
C HIS A 6 15.13 -4.16 16.58
N PHE A 7 14.03 -4.65 17.16
CA PHE A 7 13.89 -4.81 18.60
C PHE A 7 14.29 -6.22 19.01
N ASP A 8 15.31 -6.36 19.86
CA ASP A 8 15.84 -7.66 20.31
C ASP A 8 15.08 -8.27 21.51
N GLY A 9 14.02 -7.60 21.97
CA GLY A 9 13.30 -7.94 23.21
C GLY A 9 13.63 -7.01 24.38
N GLU A 10 14.74 -6.27 24.32
CA GLU A 10 15.17 -5.33 25.36
C GLU A 10 15.33 -3.90 24.82
N LYS A 11 15.89 -3.74 23.62
CA LYS A 11 16.19 -2.43 23.02
C LYS A 11 16.08 -2.46 21.50
N PHE A 12 15.92 -1.27 20.92
CA PHE A 12 16.02 -1.07 19.48
C PHE A 12 17.47 -0.95 19.05
N ILE A 13 17.87 -1.76 18.08
CA ILE A 13 19.18 -1.78 17.45
C ILE A 13 19.01 -1.23 16.02
N PRO A 14 19.79 -0.23 15.60
CA PRO A 14 19.77 0.25 14.22
C PRO A 14 20.06 -0.89 13.24
N PHE A 15 19.20 -1.05 12.24
CA PHE A 15 19.41 -2.00 11.14
C PHE A 15 19.91 -1.23 9.92
N SER A 16 21.12 -1.56 9.47
CA SER A 16 21.77 -0.87 8.35
C SER A 16 21.21 -1.36 7.02
N MET A 17 20.62 -0.44 6.26
CA MET A 17 20.25 -0.66 4.86
C MET A 17 21.48 -0.48 3.95
N PRO A 18 21.54 -1.14 2.78
CA PRO A 18 22.60 -0.94 1.80
C PRO A 18 22.64 0.51 1.29
N ASP A 19 23.84 1.02 1.04
CA ASP A 19 24.05 2.29 0.33
C ASP A 19 23.80 2.06 -1.18
N LEU A 20 22.55 2.06 -1.60
CA LEU A 20 22.15 1.99 -3.00
C LEU A 20 21.23 3.16 -3.31
N MET A 21 21.77 4.13 -4.05
CA MET A 21 21.05 5.33 -4.44
C MET A 21 20.53 5.18 -5.85
N VAL A 22 19.23 5.39 -6.02
CA VAL A 22 18.68 5.70 -7.34
C VAL A 22 19.31 7.04 -7.79
N GLU A 23 19.93 7.06 -8.96
CA GLU A 23 20.53 8.30 -9.50
C GLU A 23 19.47 9.40 -9.64
N ASN A 24 19.75 10.58 -9.07
CA ASN A 24 18.84 11.74 -9.05
C ASN A 24 17.46 11.42 -8.46
N SER A 25 17.39 10.58 -7.44
CA SER A 25 16.16 10.31 -6.70
C SER A 25 15.53 11.61 -6.19
N GLN A 26 14.23 11.74 -6.43
CA GLN A 26 13.42 12.81 -5.86
C GLN A 26 12.74 12.29 -4.60
N HIS A 27 13.45 12.39 -3.48
CA HIS A 27 12.89 12.08 -2.16
C HIS A 27 11.89 13.17 -1.77
N MET A 28 10.78 12.76 -1.16
CA MET A 28 9.80 13.68 -0.60
C MET A 28 10.29 14.27 0.74
N LEU A 29 10.89 13.43 1.58
CA LEU A 29 11.28 13.76 2.96
C LEU A 29 12.73 13.37 3.25
N SER A 30 13.13 12.13 2.97
CA SER A 30 14.49 11.64 3.24
C SER A 30 14.82 10.36 2.50
N ASP A 31 16.04 10.28 1.99
CA ASP A 31 16.69 9.08 1.44
C ASP A 31 16.75 7.87 2.38
N LYS A 32 16.58 8.08 3.69
CA LYS A 32 16.59 7.03 4.72
C LYS A 32 15.19 6.62 5.16
N LEU A 33 14.14 7.25 4.65
CA LEU A 33 12.79 6.98 5.10
C LEU A 33 12.31 5.63 4.53
N VAL A 34 12.00 4.70 5.44
CA VAL A 34 11.28 3.46 5.16
C VAL A 34 9.84 3.66 5.63
N LEU A 35 8.90 3.60 4.69
CA LEU A 35 7.49 3.93 4.93
C LEU A 35 6.70 2.76 5.49
N LYS A 36 7.02 1.54 5.05
CA LYS A 36 6.40 0.31 5.54
C LYS A 36 7.35 -0.86 5.41
N ILE A 37 7.19 -1.81 6.32
CA ILE A 37 7.91 -3.08 6.39
C ILE A 37 6.87 -4.20 6.48
N ILE A 38 7.03 -5.25 5.67
CA ILE A 38 6.25 -6.50 5.79
C ILE A 38 7.19 -7.70 5.79
N GLU A 39 6.77 -8.80 6.41
CA GLU A 39 7.38 -10.11 6.23
C GLU A 39 6.52 -10.92 5.27
N ASP A 40 7.12 -11.47 4.21
CA ASP A 40 6.42 -12.35 3.28
C ASP A 40 6.30 -13.78 3.85
N LYS A 41 5.44 -14.61 3.24
CA LYS A 41 5.22 -16.01 3.64
C LYS A 41 6.47 -16.90 3.62
N ASN A 42 7.53 -16.47 2.95
CA ASN A 42 8.80 -17.18 2.88
C ASN A 42 9.82 -16.66 3.92
N GLY A 43 9.42 -15.72 4.78
CA GLY A 43 10.24 -15.11 5.82
C GLY A 43 11.17 -14.01 5.31
N ALA A 44 10.95 -13.48 4.10
CA ALA A 44 11.72 -12.35 3.61
C ALA A 44 11.06 -11.03 4.00
N ILE A 45 11.87 -10.07 4.39
CA ILE A 45 11.43 -8.75 4.81
C ILE A 45 11.40 -7.82 3.60
N TRP A 46 10.27 -7.22 3.31
CA TRP A 46 10.11 -6.22 2.26
C TRP A 46 9.95 -4.83 2.86
N MET A 47 10.58 -3.85 2.22
CA MET A 47 10.62 -2.46 2.66
C MET A 47 10.33 -1.54 1.47
N VAL A 48 9.39 -0.63 1.65
CA VAL A 48 9.13 0.48 0.73
C VAL A 48 9.82 1.75 1.24
N THR A 49 10.39 2.51 0.31
CA THR A 49 11.22 3.67 0.63
C THR A 49 10.76 4.92 -0.08
N ASP A 50 11.19 6.06 0.46
CA ASP A 50 11.05 7.37 -0.15
C ASP A 50 12.15 7.54 -1.23
N GLY A 51 11.77 7.53 -2.50
CA GLY A 51 12.63 7.79 -3.66
C GLY A 51 13.62 6.69 -4.08
N ASN A 52 13.79 5.61 -3.31
CA ASN A 52 14.74 4.53 -3.61
C ASN A 52 14.09 3.21 -4.04
N GLY A 53 12.77 3.17 -4.29
CA GLY A 53 12.07 1.95 -4.69
C GLY A 53 11.87 0.99 -3.50
N ILE A 54 12.01 -0.32 -3.75
CA ILE A 54 11.79 -1.35 -2.72
C ILE A 54 13.03 -2.19 -2.47
N PHE A 55 13.19 -2.62 -1.22
CA PHE A 55 14.21 -3.57 -0.80
C PHE A 55 13.55 -4.85 -0.30
N LYS A 56 14.08 -5.99 -0.72
CA LYS A 56 13.81 -7.30 -0.14
C LYS A 56 15.05 -7.77 0.61
N TYR A 57 14.92 -8.12 1.88
CA TYR A 57 15.95 -8.71 2.69
C TYR A 57 15.61 -10.17 2.99
N ASN A 58 16.50 -11.09 2.65
CA ASN A 58 16.32 -12.51 2.91
C ASN A 58 17.66 -13.16 3.27
N LYS A 59 17.74 -13.81 4.43
CA LYS A 59 18.91 -14.59 4.87
C LYS A 59 20.25 -13.86 4.74
N GLY A 60 20.28 -12.57 5.09
CA GLY A 60 21.51 -11.76 5.04
C GLY A 60 21.75 -11.01 3.72
N GLU A 61 20.92 -11.26 2.70
CA GLU A 61 21.09 -10.66 1.37
C GLU A 61 19.98 -9.65 1.06
N PHE A 62 20.37 -8.55 0.41
CA PHE A 62 19.44 -7.54 -0.09
C PHE A 62 19.25 -7.68 -1.60
N THR A 63 18.00 -7.61 -2.05
CA THR A 63 17.62 -7.36 -3.43
C THR A 63 17.00 -5.96 -3.51
N HIS A 64 17.45 -5.16 -4.47
CA HIS A 64 16.96 -3.81 -4.70
C HIS A 64 16.17 -3.76 -6.01
N LEU A 65 14.90 -3.37 -5.95
CA LEU A 65 14.02 -3.28 -7.11
C LEU A 65 13.52 -1.85 -7.27
N THR A 66 13.70 -1.33 -8.48
CA THR A 66 13.43 0.07 -8.85
C THR A 66 12.60 0.14 -10.12
N ASN A 67 12.30 1.35 -10.58
CA ASN A 67 11.69 1.58 -11.88
C ASN A 67 12.52 1.02 -13.06
N LYS A 68 13.85 0.90 -12.93
CA LYS A 68 14.69 0.21 -13.92
C LYS A 68 14.37 -1.28 -14.04
N ASN A 69 13.78 -1.88 -12.99
CA ASN A 69 13.31 -3.26 -12.97
C ASN A 69 11.84 -3.40 -13.39
N GLY A 70 11.11 -2.30 -13.60
CA GLY A 70 9.72 -2.30 -14.05
C GLY A 70 8.69 -1.77 -13.04
N LEU A 71 9.10 -1.42 -11.82
CA LEU A 71 8.26 -0.69 -10.86
C LEU A 71 7.79 0.63 -11.47
N THR A 72 6.56 1.06 -11.16
CA THR A 72 5.98 2.26 -11.80
C THR A 72 6.66 3.56 -11.36
N ASP A 73 7.10 3.66 -10.11
CA ASP A 73 7.83 4.81 -9.55
C ASP A 73 8.65 4.42 -8.31
N ASN A 74 9.72 5.16 -8.00
CA ASN A 74 10.60 4.85 -6.86
C ASN A 74 10.15 5.48 -5.52
N ASN A 75 9.19 6.41 -5.52
CA ASN A 75 8.54 6.90 -4.31
C ASN A 75 7.39 5.98 -3.93
N THR A 76 7.73 4.92 -3.22
CA THR A 76 6.79 3.87 -2.82
C THR A 76 6.09 4.24 -1.53
N SER A 77 4.77 4.08 -1.47
CA SER A 77 3.93 4.50 -0.34
C SER A 77 3.50 3.34 0.55
N ASP A 78 3.13 2.23 -0.06
CA ASP A 78 2.60 1.06 0.64
C ASP A 78 3.01 -0.24 -0.06
N ILE A 79 3.01 -1.35 0.71
CA ILE A 79 3.32 -2.70 0.25
C ILE A 79 2.43 -3.73 0.95
N LEU A 80 2.04 -4.75 0.18
CA LEU A 80 1.20 -5.86 0.61
C LEU A 80 1.61 -7.14 -0.13
N GLU A 81 1.78 -8.26 0.58
CA GLU A 81 1.78 -9.58 -0.05
C GLU A 81 0.34 -10.11 -0.06
N ASP A 82 -0.18 -10.47 -1.24
CA ASP A 82 -1.50 -11.09 -1.36
C ASP A 82 -1.49 -12.59 -0.99
N LYS A 83 -2.66 -13.20 -0.84
CA LYS A 83 -2.82 -14.63 -0.52
C LYS A 83 -2.17 -15.55 -1.55
N GLN A 84 -1.99 -15.12 -2.79
CA GLN A 84 -1.32 -15.89 -3.84
C GLN A 84 0.21 -15.68 -3.88
N GLY A 85 0.75 -14.79 -3.04
CA GLY A 85 2.19 -14.53 -2.92
C GLY A 85 2.71 -13.46 -3.89
N ASN A 86 1.83 -12.70 -4.55
CA ASN A 86 2.25 -11.52 -5.30
C ASN A 86 2.46 -10.35 -4.35
N ILE A 87 3.41 -9.49 -4.69
CA ILE A 87 3.66 -8.26 -3.96
C ILE A 87 2.97 -7.11 -4.68
N TRP A 88 2.07 -6.42 -4.00
CA TRP A 88 1.43 -5.19 -4.46
C TRP A 88 2.18 -4.00 -3.87
N ILE A 89 2.46 -3.00 -4.71
CA ILE A 89 3.22 -1.81 -4.35
C ILE A 89 2.45 -0.58 -4.80
N GLY A 90 2.08 0.25 -3.82
CA GLY A 90 1.58 1.59 -4.06
C GLY A 90 2.74 2.56 -4.19
N THR A 91 2.57 3.59 -5.01
CA THR A 91 3.52 4.69 -5.14
C THR A 91 2.82 6.03 -5.02
N PHE A 92 3.55 7.07 -4.66
CA PHE A 92 3.00 8.44 -4.59
C PHE A 92 2.79 9.05 -5.98
N TYR A 93 3.60 8.67 -6.98
CA TYR A 93 3.64 9.37 -8.27
C TYR A 93 3.51 8.47 -9.50
N GLY A 94 3.44 7.15 -9.34
CA GLY A 94 3.33 6.20 -10.46
C GLY A 94 2.11 5.29 -10.41
N GLY A 95 1.30 5.36 -9.36
CA GLY A 95 0.16 4.48 -9.15
C GLY A 95 0.54 3.10 -8.61
N LEU A 96 -0.16 2.07 -9.10
CA LEU A 96 -0.12 0.72 -8.55
C LEU A 96 0.68 -0.25 -9.43
N SER A 97 1.60 -0.98 -8.81
CA SER A 97 2.33 -2.10 -9.42
C SER A 97 2.05 -3.42 -8.69
N LYS A 98 2.04 -4.53 -9.42
CA LYS A 98 2.08 -5.90 -8.86
C LYS A 98 3.32 -6.63 -9.36
N PHE A 99 4.02 -7.30 -8.45
CA PHE A 99 5.21 -8.10 -8.72
C PHE A 99 4.92 -9.58 -8.42
N ASP A 100 5.11 -10.44 -9.42
CA ASP A 100 4.86 -11.89 -9.34
C ASP A 100 6.09 -12.70 -8.87
N GLY A 101 7.14 -12.02 -8.39
CA GLY A 101 8.43 -12.61 -8.09
C GLY A 101 9.45 -12.56 -9.24
N LYS A 102 9.02 -12.19 -10.46
CA LYS A 102 9.87 -12.09 -11.65
C LYS A 102 9.67 -10.79 -12.42
N THR A 103 8.42 -10.36 -12.61
CA THR A 103 8.03 -9.24 -13.47
C THR A 103 7.00 -8.34 -12.79
N PHE A 104 6.97 -7.08 -13.21
CA PHE A 104 5.99 -6.09 -12.76
C PHE A 104 4.86 -5.93 -13.78
N THR A 105 3.63 -5.88 -13.29
CA THR A 105 2.43 -5.40 -14.03
C THR A 105 2.02 -4.05 -13.46
N ASN A 106 1.72 -3.06 -14.32
CA ASN A 106 1.52 -1.66 -13.90
C ASN A 106 0.12 -1.16 -14.28
N PHE A 107 -0.84 -1.26 -13.36
CA PHE A 107 -2.26 -1.04 -13.65
C PHE A 107 -2.62 0.42 -13.96
N THR A 108 -1.95 1.38 -13.33
CA THR A 108 -2.17 2.81 -13.59
C THR A 108 -1.60 3.22 -14.95
N LYS A 109 -0.39 2.78 -15.28
CA LYS A 109 0.26 3.06 -16.56
C LYS A 109 -0.50 2.46 -17.76
N GLU A 110 -1.12 1.30 -17.55
CA GLU A 110 -1.97 0.62 -18.53
C GLU A 110 -3.39 1.23 -18.62
N GLY A 111 -3.70 2.25 -17.81
CA GLY A 111 -4.97 2.98 -17.83
C GLY A 111 -6.14 2.26 -17.17
N MET A 112 -5.90 1.15 -16.48
CA MET A 112 -6.92 0.39 -15.74
C MET A 112 -7.33 1.07 -14.43
N VAL A 113 -6.39 1.79 -13.81
CA VAL A 113 -6.60 2.57 -12.59
C VAL A 113 -6.32 4.04 -12.89
N LYS A 114 -7.20 4.94 -12.42
CA LYS A 114 -6.99 6.39 -12.53
C LYS A 114 -6.43 6.94 -11.21
N GLY A 115 -5.61 7.98 -11.32
CA GLY A 115 -4.86 8.54 -10.20
C GLY A 115 -3.56 7.78 -9.94
N ILE A 116 -2.56 8.51 -9.45
CA ILE A 116 -1.17 8.04 -9.35
C ILE A 116 -0.67 7.94 -7.91
N GLU A 117 -1.41 8.47 -6.96
CA GLU A 117 -1.01 8.52 -5.55
C GLU A 117 -1.80 7.47 -4.77
N ILE A 118 -1.18 6.30 -4.56
CA ILE A 118 -1.78 5.19 -3.82
C ILE A 118 -1.50 5.37 -2.34
N GLY A 119 -2.52 5.43 -1.49
CA GLY A 119 -2.35 5.73 -0.07
C GLY A 119 -2.25 4.48 0.82
N SER A 120 -3.13 3.51 0.60
CA SER A 120 -3.25 2.31 1.42
C SER A 120 -3.62 1.10 0.58
N LEU A 121 -3.06 -0.06 0.90
CA LEU A 121 -3.34 -1.38 0.33
C LEU A 121 -3.86 -2.33 1.41
N TYR A 122 -4.91 -3.08 1.09
CA TYR A 122 -5.48 -4.09 1.97
C TYR A 122 -6.05 -5.27 1.17
N GLU A 123 -5.80 -6.51 1.60
CA GLU A 123 -6.47 -7.70 1.06
C GLU A 123 -7.54 -8.17 2.04
N ASP A 124 -8.77 -8.32 1.55
CA ASP A 124 -9.89 -8.79 2.38
C ASP A 124 -9.95 -10.32 2.49
N SER A 125 -10.84 -10.80 3.36
CA SER A 125 -11.10 -12.22 3.61
C SER A 125 -11.56 -13.00 2.38
N LYS A 126 -12.03 -12.30 1.33
CA LYS A 126 -12.53 -12.83 0.06
C LYS A 126 -11.53 -12.66 -1.09
N ASP A 127 -10.27 -12.36 -0.79
CA ASP A 127 -9.16 -12.24 -1.73
C ASP A 127 -9.27 -11.02 -2.66
N ASN A 128 -10.10 -10.02 -2.30
CA ASN A 128 -10.12 -8.75 -3.04
C ASN A 128 -9.01 -7.84 -2.53
N ILE A 129 -8.35 -7.15 -3.46
CA ILE A 129 -7.39 -6.10 -3.14
C ILE A 129 -8.10 -4.76 -3.15
N TRP A 130 -8.15 -4.12 -1.99
CA TRP A 130 -8.65 -2.78 -1.79
C TRP A 130 -7.49 -1.81 -1.73
N PHE A 131 -7.62 -0.67 -2.39
CA PHE A 131 -6.62 0.39 -2.29
C PHE A 131 -7.19 1.78 -2.46
N SER A 132 -6.64 2.73 -1.72
CA SER A 132 -7.01 4.14 -1.86
C SER A 132 -6.16 4.82 -2.91
N VAL A 133 -6.78 5.78 -3.61
CA VAL A 133 -6.09 6.64 -4.57
C VAL A 133 -6.48 8.08 -4.26
N GLU A 134 -5.50 8.93 -3.96
CA GLU A 134 -5.75 10.30 -3.49
C GLU A 134 -6.59 11.08 -4.51
N ASN A 135 -7.68 11.70 -4.06
CA ASN A 135 -8.73 12.35 -4.87
C ASN A 135 -9.58 11.44 -5.78
N TYR A 136 -9.31 10.14 -5.85
CA TYR A 136 -10.05 9.17 -6.66
C TYR A 136 -10.84 8.14 -5.84
N GLY A 137 -10.80 8.21 -4.51
CA GLY A 137 -11.55 7.34 -3.61
C GLY A 137 -10.86 6.00 -3.40
N VAL A 138 -11.64 4.92 -3.46
CA VAL A 138 -11.18 3.55 -3.21
C VAL A 138 -11.44 2.69 -4.44
N TYR A 139 -10.47 1.88 -4.80
CA TYR A 139 -10.64 0.81 -5.77
C TYR A 139 -10.69 -0.54 -5.08
N ARG A 140 -11.47 -1.46 -5.64
CA ARG A 140 -11.47 -2.89 -5.33
C ARG A 140 -11.11 -3.68 -6.58
N TYR A 141 -10.14 -4.57 -6.48
CA TYR A 141 -9.80 -5.56 -7.49
C TYR A 141 -10.24 -6.94 -7.04
N ASP A 142 -11.10 -7.60 -7.82
CA ASP A 142 -11.68 -8.92 -7.50
C ASP A 142 -10.91 -10.11 -8.10
N GLY A 143 -9.67 -9.86 -8.54
CA GLY A 143 -8.87 -10.81 -9.31
C GLY A 143 -9.08 -10.73 -10.83
N SER A 144 -10.07 -9.98 -11.31
CA SER A 144 -10.33 -9.77 -12.73
C SER A 144 -10.65 -8.31 -13.08
N ASN A 145 -11.49 -7.65 -12.29
CA ASN A 145 -12.01 -6.32 -12.58
C ASN A 145 -11.68 -5.34 -11.47
N PHE A 146 -11.46 -4.08 -11.86
CA PHE A 146 -11.38 -2.94 -10.95
C PHE A 146 -12.75 -2.27 -10.82
N THR A 147 -13.22 -2.09 -9.58
CA THR A 147 -14.41 -1.29 -9.26
C THR A 147 -13.98 -0.07 -8.47
N GLN A 148 -14.35 1.13 -8.93
CA GLN A 148 -14.07 2.39 -8.22
C GLN A 148 -15.27 2.79 -7.36
N PHE A 149 -14.99 3.25 -6.15
CA PHE A 149 -15.94 3.84 -5.23
C PHE A 149 -15.50 5.26 -4.87
N THR A 150 -16.41 6.22 -5.04
CA THR A 150 -16.18 7.63 -4.75
C THR A 150 -17.22 8.15 -3.75
N THR A 151 -17.25 9.46 -3.51
CA THR A 151 -18.35 10.13 -2.80
C THR A 151 -19.72 9.88 -3.44
N GLU A 152 -19.80 9.62 -4.75
CA GLU A 152 -21.05 9.21 -5.42
C GLU A 152 -21.55 7.83 -4.94
N ASN A 153 -20.64 7.01 -4.42
CA ASN A 153 -20.92 5.70 -3.83
C ASN A 153 -20.98 5.75 -2.30
N GLY A 154 -21.03 6.95 -1.70
CA GLY A 154 -21.25 7.13 -0.27
C GLY A 154 -19.99 7.22 0.60
N LEU A 155 -18.79 7.32 0.02
CA LEU A 155 -17.62 7.75 0.78
C LEU A 155 -17.83 9.18 1.29
N THR A 156 -17.37 9.49 2.51
CA THR A 156 -17.45 10.87 3.05
C THR A 156 -16.41 11.81 2.45
N SER A 157 -15.33 11.27 1.86
CA SER A 157 -14.32 11.98 1.08
C SER A 157 -13.64 11.02 0.09
N ASN A 158 -13.15 11.55 -1.03
CA ASN A 158 -12.36 10.79 -2.01
C ASN A 158 -10.88 10.65 -1.61
N GLY A 159 -10.40 11.32 -0.57
CA GLY A 159 -9.10 11.00 0.00
C GLY A 159 -9.28 10.03 1.18
N VAL A 160 -8.80 8.82 0.98
CA VAL A 160 -8.92 7.70 1.92
C VAL A 160 -7.52 7.32 2.39
N GLN A 161 -7.31 7.35 3.72
CA GLN A 161 -6.00 7.18 4.34
C GLN A 161 -5.75 5.77 4.86
N SER A 162 -6.81 5.01 5.15
CA SER A 162 -6.68 3.65 5.67
C SER A 162 -7.86 2.80 5.26
N ILE A 163 -7.58 1.51 5.03
CA ILE A 163 -8.57 0.49 4.71
C ILE A 163 -8.31 -0.71 5.63
N PHE A 164 -9.38 -1.27 6.20
CA PHE A 164 -9.29 -2.39 7.14
C PHE A 164 -10.56 -3.23 7.10
N GLU A 165 -10.45 -4.56 7.24
CA GLU A 165 -11.60 -5.45 7.42
C GLU A 165 -11.71 -5.88 8.89
N ASP A 166 -12.91 -5.75 9.47
CA ASP A 166 -13.18 -6.25 10.82
C ASP A 166 -13.46 -7.77 10.86
N ASN A 167 -13.63 -8.32 12.07
CA ASN A 167 -13.92 -9.74 12.25
C ASN A 167 -15.30 -10.20 11.77
N LYS A 168 -16.18 -9.28 11.37
CA LYS A 168 -17.48 -9.56 10.74
C LYS A 168 -17.39 -9.52 9.21
N GLY A 169 -16.21 -9.21 8.66
CA GLY A 169 -15.98 -9.06 7.22
C GLY A 169 -16.45 -7.72 6.65
N GLN A 170 -16.59 -6.69 7.50
CA GLN A 170 -16.96 -5.34 7.04
C GLN A 170 -15.70 -4.57 6.70
N ILE A 171 -15.69 -3.90 5.54
CA ILE A 171 -14.59 -3.01 5.14
C ILE A 171 -14.84 -1.62 5.72
N TRP A 172 -13.84 -1.13 6.43
CA TRP A 172 -13.78 0.19 7.02
C TRP A 172 -12.79 1.05 6.24
N CYS A 173 -13.18 2.29 5.95
CA CYS A 173 -12.33 3.28 5.31
C CYS A 173 -12.23 4.54 6.17
N GLY A 174 -11.02 4.84 6.65
CA GLY A 174 -10.72 6.13 7.27
C GLY A 174 -10.48 7.18 6.19
N THR A 175 -11.37 8.16 6.09
CA THR A 175 -11.29 9.24 5.10
C THR A 175 -10.91 10.56 5.76
N TRP A 176 -10.52 11.57 4.97
CA TRP A 176 -10.31 12.93 5.49
C TRP A 176 -11.54 13.51 6.20
N HIS A 177 -12.73 13.00 5.93
CA HIS A 177 -14.00 13.44 6.53
C HIS A 177 -14.66 12.35 7.38
N GLY A 178 -13.85 11.57 8.10
CA GLY A 178 -14.31 10.58 9.07
C GLY A 178 -14.37 9.16 8.52
N LEU A 179 -15.10 8.30 9.23
CA LEU A 179 -15.07 6.85 9.03
C LEU A 179 -16.25 6.38 8.17
N CYS A 180 -15.98 5.55 7.17
CA CYS A 180 -17.00 4.90 6.33
C CYS A 180 -16.96 3.38 6.50
N ILE A 181 -18.12 2.74 6.36
CA ILE A 181 -18.27 1.28 6.29
C ILE A 181 -18.80 0.92 4.91
N PHE A 182 -18.26 -0.14 4.30
CA PHE A 182 -18.79 -0.72 3.08
C PHE A 182 -19.94 -1.68 3.41
N ASP A 183 -21.18 -1.28 3.13
CA ASP A 183 -22.37 -2.11 3.27
C ASP A 183 -22.91 -2.51 1.88
N LYS A 184 -22.94 -3.82 1.63
CA LYS A 184 -23.35 -4.47 0.37
C LYS A 184 -22.52 -4.01 -0.84
N ASN A 185 -22.86 -2.85 -1.39
CA ASN A 185 -22.32 -2.29 -2.63
C ASN A 185 -22.00 -0.79 -2.54
N LYS A 186 -22.11 -0.18 -1.36
CA LYS A 186 -21.84 1.26 -1.18
C LYS A 186 -21.19 1.52 0.16
N PHE A 187 -20.53 2.67 0.26
CA PHE A 187 -20.09 3.19 1.54
C PHE A 187 -21.22 3.95 2.22
N VAL A 188 -21.17 3.95 3.55
CA VAL A 188 -22.05 4.69 4.44
C VAL A 188 -21.19 5.26 5.56
N ASN A 189 -21.54 6.44 6.05
CA ASN A 189 -20.87 7.01 7.20
C ASN A 189 -21.10 6.09 8.41
N ALA A 190 -20.02 5.72 9.11
CA ALA A 190 -20.09 4.77 10.22
C ALA A 190 -21.08 5.22 11.31
N VAL A 191 -21.23 6.54 11.52
CA VAL A 191 -22.16 7.11 12.52
C VAL A 191 -23.63 6.79 12.22
N ASP A 192 -23.97 6.51 10.96
CA ASP A 192 -25.35 6.20 10.55
C ASP A 192 -25.72 4.72 10.80
N LEU A 193 -24.72 3.84 10.92
CA LEU A 193 -24.91 2.40 11.12
C LEU A 193 -24.73 1.97 12.56
N GLU A 194 -23.78 2.58 13.26
CA GLU A 194 -23.46 2.22 14.62
C GLU A 194 -23.32 3.51 15.43
N PRO A 195 -24.27 3.83 16.33
CA PRO A 195 -24.22 5.05 17.13
C PRO A 195 -23.14 4.88 18.20
N TRP A 196 -21.89 5.16 17.84
CA TRP A 196 -20.74 5.02 18.72
C TRP A 196 -20.59 6.16 19.73
N THR A 197 -21.60 7.04 19.88
CA THR A 197 -21.73 7.98 20.99
C THR A 197 -23.21 8.37 21.20
N ASN A 198 -23.81 7.95 22.31
CA ASN A 198 -24.69 8.86 23.08
C ASN A 198 -23.82 9.55 24.12
#